data_AF-A0A246NC87-F1
#
_entry.id   AF-A0A246NC87-F1
#
_cell.length_a   1.000
_cell.length_b   1.000
_cell.length_c   1.000
_cell.angle_alpha   90.00
_cell.angle_beta   90.00
_cell.angle_gamma   90.00
#
_symmetry.space_group_name_H-M   'P 1'
#
loop_
_entity.id
_entity.type
_entity.pdbx_description
1 polymer ?
#
loop_
_entity_poly.entity_id
_entity_poly.type
_entity_poly.pdbx_seq_one_letter_code
_entity_poly.pdbx_strand_id
1 'polypeptide(L)'
;MSHNARGQTAPKKLKRHVAQVRLDDDDKSGLRRMTAEFPLYSESMIMRAALQTLLACSGEVRSAIVLASLTDKDVGEVMRQYGMTVLTGVPHAE
;
A
#
# COMPACT_ATOMS: atom_id res chain seq x y z
N MET A 1 -5.73 -37.25 27.67
CA MET A 1 -5.00 -36.02 28.01
C MET A 1 -5.72 -34.86 27.33
N SER A 2 -6.61 -34.18 28.06
CA SER A 2 -7.43 -33.06 27.53
C SER A 2 -6.81 -31.75 27.99
N HIS A 3 -6.18 -31.00 27.08
CA HIS A 3 -5.77 -29.64 27.36
C HIS A 3 -7.01 -28.74 27.40
N ASN A 4 -7.51 -28.49 28.61
CA ASN A 4 -8.54 -27.49 28.86
C ASN A 4 -7.96 -26.10 28.62
N ALA A 5 -8.33 -25.45 27.51
CA ALA A 5 -8.10 -24.02 27.27
C ALA A 5 -9.03 -23.14 28.14
N ARG A 6 -9.17 -23.45 29.43
CA ARG A 6 -9.91 -22.64 30.40
C ARG A 6 -9.01 -21.50 30.85
N GLY A 7 -9.28 -20.29 30.35
CA GLY A 7 -8.58 -19.06 30.75
C GLY A 7 -8.10 -18.19 29.59
N GLN A 8 -8.18 -18.66 28.34
CA GLN A 8 -7.87 -17.82 27.20
C GLN A 8 -9.04 -16.87 26.94
N THR A 9 -8.80 -15.57 27.18
CA THR A 9 -9.69 -14.52 26.71
C THR A 9 -9.77 -14.66 25.20
N ALA A 10 -10.95 -14.92 24.65
CA ALA A 10 -11.13 -14.98 23.20
C ALA A 10 -10.54 -13.70 22.58
N PRO A 11 -9.72 -13.80 21.52
CA PRO A 11 -9.11 -12.62 20.94
C PRO A 11 -10.19 -11.60 20.62
N LYS A 12 -10.02 -10.39 21.16
CA LYS A 12 -10.94 -9.27 21.01
C LYS A 12 -11.24 -9.14 19.51
N LYS A 13 -12.51 -9.29 19.11
CA LYS A 13 -12.91 -9.12 17.70
C LYS A 13 -12.60 -7.67 17.29
N LEU A 14 -11.43 -7.45 16.70
CA LEU A 14 -11.07 -6.18 16.10
C LEU A 14 -12.06 -5.90 14.98
N LYS A 15 -12.79 -4.79 15.09
CA LYS A 15 -13.68 -4.33 14.04
C LYS A 15 -12.81 -3.96 12.84
N ARG A 16 -12.70 -4.87 11.87
CA ARG A 16 -12.01 -4.60 10.61
C ARG A 16 -12.87 -3.66 9.79
N HIS A 17 -12.40 -2.43 9.61
CA HIS A 17 -12.94 -1.53 8.61
C HIS A 17 -12.57 -2.09 7.24
N VAL A 18 -13.57 -2.50 6.47
CA VAL A 18 -13.39 -3.01 5.11
C VAL A 18 -13.82 -1.90 4.16
N ALA A 19 -12.91 -1.47 3.30
CA ALA A 19 -13.21 -0.61 2.17
C ALA A 19 -13.23 -1.44 0.89
N GLN A 20 -14.18 -1.18 0.02
CA GLN A 20 -14.21 -1.74 -1.33
C GLN A 20 -13.72 -0.67 -2.30
N VAL A 21 -12.78 -1.06 -3.17
CA VAL A 21 -12.20 -0.19 -4.20
C VAL A 21 -12.39 -0.88 -5.54
N ARG A 22 -12.71 -0.12 -6.59
CA ARG A 22 -12.76 -0.61 -7.96
C ARG A 22 -11.40 -0.33 -8.59
N LEU A 23 -10.79 -1.36 -9.15
CA LEU A 23 -9.56 -1.31 -9.92
C LEU A 23 -9.88 -1.84 -11.31
N ASP A 24 -9.20 -1.33 -12.32
CA ASP A 24 -9.22 -1.96 -13.63
C ASP A 24 -8.42 -3.28 -13.61
N ASP A 25 -8.49 -4.01 -14.71
CA ASP A 25 -7.84 -5.32 -14.80
C ASP A 25 -6.31 -5.22 -14.86
N ASP A 26 -5.76 -4.12 -15.39
CA ASP A 26 -4.32 -3.90 -15.51
C ASP A 26 -3.70 -3.65 -14.13
N ASP A 27 -4.27 -2.74 -13.34
CA ASP A 27 -3.89 -2.46 -11.95
C ASP A 27 -3.97 -3.73 -11.09
N LYS A 28 -5.08 -4.47 -11.25
CA LYS A 28 -5.29 -5.73 -10.53
C LYS A 28 -4.26 -6.79 -10.93
N SER A 29 -3.89 -6.85 -12.20
CA SER A 29 -2.83 -7.75 -12.67
C SER A 29 -1.46 -7.37 -12.11
N GLY A 30 -1.17 -6.06 -11.99
CA GLY A 30 0.03 -5.53 -11.36
C GLY A 30 0.12 -5.94 -9.90
N LEU A 31 -0.97 -5.76 -9.14
CA LEU A 31 -1.03 -6.15 -7.73
C LEU A 31 -0.83 -7.66 -7.55
N ARG A 32 -1.38 -8.48 -8.45
CA ARG A 32 -1.18 -9.94 -8.44
C ARG A 32 0.27 -10.33 -8.74
N ARG A 33 0.95 -9.64 -9.66
CA ARG A 33 2.38 -9.84 -9.92
C ARG A 33 3.21 -9.56 -8.67
N MET A 34 2.91 -8.48 -7.94
CA MET A 34 3.58 -8.19 -6.67
C MET A 34 3.35 -9.29 -5.62
N THR A 35 2.12 -9.85 -5.54
CA THR A 35 1.89 -11.00 -4.64
C THR A 35 2.60 -12.27 -5.08
N ALA A 36 2.87 -12.44 -6.38
CA ALA A 36 3.64 -13.58 -6.88
C ALA A 36 5.13 -13.48 -6.51
N GLU A 37 5.69 -12.26 -6.52
CA GLU A 37 7.05 -11.97 -6.05
C GLU A 37 7.18 -12.11 -4.52
N PHE A 38 6.12 -11.78 -3.78
CA PHE A 38 6.09 -11.86 -2.32
C PHE A 38 4.88 -12.67 -1.83
N PRO A 39 4.91 -14.01 -1.90
CA PRO A 39 3.75 -14.89 -1.67
C PRO A 39 3.20 -14.86 -0.23
N LEU A 40 3.96 -14.30 0.72
CA LEU A 40 3.50 -14.10 2.10
C LEU A 40 2.60 -12.87 2.25
N TYR A 41 2.59 -11.96 1.27
CA TYR A 41 1.76 -10.77 1.29
C TYR A 41 0.49 -10.94 0.43
N SER A 42 -0.66 -10.65 1.02
CA SER A 42 -1.92 -10.55 0.29
C SER A 42 -2.03 -9.21 -0.41
N GLU A 43 -2.84 -9.15 -1.48
CA GLU A 43 -3.19 -7.90 -2.19
C GLU A 43 -3.60 -6.78 -1.21
N SER A 44 -4.42 -7.10 -0.20
CA SER A 44 -4.83 -6.11 0.80
C SER A 44 -3.70 -5.67 1.75
N MET A 45 -2.69 -6.50 2.00
CA MET A 45 -1.51 -6.09 2.77
C MET A 45 -0.66 -5.10 1.97
N ILE A 46 -0.44 -5.39 0.69
CA ILE A 46 0.30 -4.51 -0.22
C ILE A 46 -0.42 -3.16 -0.33
N MET A 47 -1.73 -3.15 -0.56
CA MET A 47 -2.52 -1.92 -0.61
C MET A 47 -2.46 -1.13 0.69
N ARG A 48 -2.51 -1.79 1.85
CA ARG A 48 -2.36 -1.11 3.14
C ARG A 48 -0.99 -0.48 3.31
N ALA A 49 0.08 -1.17 2.91
CA ALA A 49 1.43 -0.63 2.97
C ALA A 49 1.57 0.60 2.05
N ALA A 50 1.07 0.53 0.82
CA ALA A 50 1.07 1.67 -0.11
C ALA A 50 0.30 2.88 0.45
N LEU A 51 -0.89 2.66 1.01
CA LEU A 51 -1.69 3.71 1.65
C LEU A 51 -0.99 4.31 2.87
N GLN A 52 -0.31 3.48 3.67
CA GLN A 52 0.48 3.96 4.82
C GLN A 52 1.65 4.84 4.36
N THR A 53 2.34 4.46 3.29
CA THR A 53 3.39 5.30 2.69
C THR A 53 2.83 6.64 2.22
N LEU A 54 1.69 6.65 1.52
CA LEU A 54 1.02 7.89 1.09
C LEU A 54 0.56 8.76 2.27
N LEU A 55 0.11 8.15 3.37
CA LEU A 55 -0.30 8.87 4.57
C LEU A 55 0.90 9.43 5.36
N ALA A 56 2.08 8.82 5.24
CA ALA A 56 3.30 9.32 5.84
C ALA A 56 3.85 10.58 5.12
N CYS A 57 3.46 10.82 3.87
CA CYS A 57 3.76 12.05 3.15
C CYS A 57 3.08 13.27 3.81
N SER A 58 3.68 14.46 3.65
CA SER A 58 3.04 15.72 4.04
C SER A 58 1.71 15.91 3.30
N GLY A 59 0.80 16.71 3.88
CA GLY A 59 -0.50 16.96 3.26
C GLY A 59 -0.40 17.58 1.87
N GLU A 60 0.60 18.42 1.66
CA GLU A 60 0.92 19.04 0.37
C GLU A 60 1.35 17.99 -0.67
N VAL A 61 2.34 17.16 -0.33
CA VAL A 61 2.86 16.11 -1.21
C VAL A 61 1.76 15.12 -1.59
N ARG A 62 0.97 14.68 -0.60
CA ARG A 62 -0.15 13.76 -0.83
C ARG A 62 -1.20 14.38 -1.77
N SER A 63 -1.51 15.67 -1.61
CA SER A 63 -2.45 16.36 -2.49
C SER A 63 -1.92 16.47 -3.91
N ALA A 64 -0.65 16.80 -4.08
CA ALA A 64 0.01 16.86 -5.38
C ALA A 64 0.02 15.49 -6.08
N ILE A 65 0.35 14.41 -5.37
CA ILE A 65 0.32 13.04 -5.91
C ILE A 65 -1.09 12.67 -6.38
N VAL A 66 -2.12 12.97 -5.59
CA VAL A 66 -3.51 12.66 -5.96
C VAL A 66 -3.93 13.44 -7.20
N LEU A 67 -3.56 14.72 -7.31
CA LEU A 67 -3.87 15.53 -8.50
C LEU A 67 -3.15 15.03 -9.75
N ALA A 68 -1.94 14.48 -9.60
CA ALA A 68 -1.15 13.91 -10.69
C ALA A 68 -1.52 12.46 -11.05
N SER A 69 -2.44 11.82 -10.32
CA SER A 69 -2.74 10.38 -10.43
C SER A 69 -3.40 9.92 -11.74
N LEU A 70 -3.51 10.81 -12.74
CA LEU A 70 -4.01 10.46 -14.08
C LEU A 70 -3.01 9.57 -14.85
N THR A 71 -1.70 9.69 -14.57
CA THR A 71 -0.68 8.85 -15.19
C THR A 71 0.47 8.52 -14.22
N ASP A 72 1.10 7.36 -14.40
CA ASP A 72 2.28 6.95 -13.63
C ASP A 72 3.46 7.92 -13.80
N LYS A 73 3.59 8.52 -14.99
CA LYS A 73 4.64 9.47 -15.30
C LYS A 73 4.52 10.73 -14.43
N ASP A 74 3.32 11.29 -14.35
CA ASP A 74 3.06 12.52 -13.61
C ASP A 74 3.23 12.30 -12.11
N VAL A 75 2.75 11.17 -11.59
CA VAL A 75 2.98 10.75 -10.20
C VAL A 75 4.48 10.63 -9.92
N GLY A 76 5.22 9.96 -10.79
CA GLY A 76 6.68 9.80 -10.65
C GLY A 76 7.43 11.13 -10.68
N GLU A 77 6.98 12.09 -11.49
CA GLU A 77 7.57 13.44 -11.53
C GLU A 77 7.32 14.22 -10.24
N VAL A 78 6.08 14.22 -9.74
CA VAL A 78 5.74 14.85 -8.45
C VAL A 78 6.56 14.23 -7.32
N MET A 79 6.63 12.90 -7.25
CA MET A 79 7.43 12.20 -6.25
C MET A 79 8.91 12.62 -6.30
N ARG A 80 9.51 12.76 -7.49
CA ARG A 80 10.90 13.24 -7.62
C ARG A 80 11.06 14.70 -7.19
N GLN A 81 10.13 15.59 -7.54
CA GLN A 81 10.17 17.00 -7.13
C GLN A 81 10.18 17.16 -5.61
N TYR A 82 9.49 16.25 -4.90
CA TYR A 82 9.44 16.23 -3.44
C TYR A 82 10.52 15.32 -2.80
N GLY A 83 11.54 14.91 -3.55
CA GLY A 83 12.69 14.16 -3.02
C GLY A 83 12.43 12.67 -2.75
N MET A 84 11.34 12.11 -3.26
CA MET A 84 10.97 10.69 -3.10
C MET A 84 11.58 9.80 -4.19
N THR A 85 12.82 10.08 -4.61
CA THR A 85 13.51 9.41 -5.73
C THR A 85 13.59 7.88 -5.56
N VAL A 86 13.81 7.42 -4.31
CA VAL A 86 13.85 6.00 -3.92
C VAL A 86 12.57 5.24 -4.29
N LEU A 87 11.42 5.92 -4.29
CA LEU A 87 10.12 5.31 -4.61
C LEU A 87 9.83 5.31 -6.12
N THR A 88 10.65 6.00 -6.92
CA THR A 88 10.45 6.14 -8.37
C THR A 88 11.38 5.24 -9.20
N GLY A 89 12.22 4.44 -8.55
CA GLY A 89 13.16 3.53 -9.22
C GLY A 89 14.27 4.22 -10.02
N VAL A 90 14.35 5.56 -9.98
CA VAL A 90 15.42 6.33 -10.60
C VAL A 90 16.56 6.44 -9.57
N PRO A 91 17.81 6.07 -9.93
CA PRO A 91 18.94 6.17 -9.01
C PRO A 91 19.10 7.61 -8.52
N HIS A 92 19.35 7.76 -7.22
CA HIS A 92 19.76 9.04 -6.66
C HIS A 92 21.07 9.42 -7.35
N ALA A 93 21.11 10.54 -8.07
CA ALA A 93 22.39 11.11 -8.48
C ALA A 93 23.12 11.51 -7.19
N GLU A 94 24.30 10.91 -6.97
CA GLU A 94 25.26 11.33 -5.94
C GLU A 94 25.91 12.66 -6.32
#